data_AF-A0AA97HE94-F1
#
_entry.id   AF-A0AA97HE94-F1
#
_cell.length_a   1.000
_cell.length_b   1.000
_cell.length_c   1.000
_cell.angle_alpha   90.00
_cell.angle_beta   90.00
_cell.angle_gamma   90.00
#
_symmetry.space_group_name_H-M   'P 1'
#
loop_
_entity.id
_entity.type
_entity.pdbx_description
1 polymer ?
#
loop_
_entity_poly.entity_id
_entity_poly.type
_entity_poly.pdbx_seq_one_letter_code
_entity_poly.pdbx_strand_id
1 'polypeptide(L)'
;MINSLGASHQCTVRAAGIGVAAAAAGEPSALQKLDETIIKARNIDGAKVIILGSGGLAGQAERLTKLHGIPVIDCIEAAIRVADMASKLKL
;
A
#
# COMPACT_ATOMS: atom_id res chain seq x y z
N MET A 1 6.53 -10.05 -10.11
CA MET A 1 5.59 -8.92 -10.28
C MET A 1 6.32 -7.58 -10.37
N ILE A 2 6.99 -7.06 -9.33
CA ILE A 2 7.69 -5.77 -9.45
C ILE A 2 8.82 -5.76 -10.49
N ASN A 3 9.46 -6.91 -10.72
CA ASN A 3 10.48 -7.06 -11.77
C ASN A 3 9.93 -6.92 -13.18
N SER A 4 8.76 -7.52 -13.47
CA SER A 4 8.11 -7.40 -14.79
C SER A 4 7.58 -5.99 -15.05
N LEU A 5 7.46 -5.15 -14.01
CA LEU A 5 7.10 -3.74 -14.11
C LEU A 5 8.34 -2.82 -14.16
N GLY A 6 9.57 -3.37 -14.18
CA GLY A 6 10.81 -2.59 -14.18
C GLY A 6 11.11 -1.86 -12.86
N ALA A 7 10.32 -2.10 -11.80
CA ALA A 7 10.39 -1.35 -10.54
C ALA A 7 11.33 -1.98 -9.50
N SER A 8 11.99 -3.09 -9.81
CA SER A 8 12.85 -3.83 -8.86
C SER A 8 14.04 -3.02 -8.32
N HIS A 9 14.44 -1.95 -8.98
CA HIS A 9 15.51 -1.06 -8.53
C HIS A 9 15.03 0.01 -7.54
N GLN A 10 13.71 0.22 -7.39
CA GLN A 10 13.13 1.26 -6.53
C GLN A 10 12.17 0.70 -5.47
N CYS A 11 11.69 -0.54 -5.62
CA CYS A 11 10.67 -1.11 -4.75
C CYS A 11 11.08 -2.47 -4.19
N THR A 12 10.74 -2.70 -2.92
CA THR A 12 10.69 -4.03 -2.28
C THR A 12 9.24 -4.44 -2.06
N VAL A 13 8.99 -5.72 -1.80
CA VAL A 13 7.66 -6.25 -1.47
C VAL A 13 7.73 -7.01 -0.15
N ARG A 14 6.78 -6.72 0.76
CA ARG A 14 6.59 -7.49 1.99
C ARG A 14 5.16 -8.00 2.07
N ALA A 15 5.01 -9.31 2.26
CA ALA A 15 3.72 -9.90 2.58
C ALA A 15 3.44 -9.73 4.08
N ALA A 16 2.30 -9.12 4.43
CA ALA A 16 1.91 -8.92 5.82
C ALA A 16 1.34 -10.18 6.50
N GLY A 17 1.09 -11.26 5.74
CA GLY A 17 0.50 -12.49 6.28
C GLY A 17 -0.94 -12.31 6.77
N ILE A 18 -1.72 -11.51 6.03
CA ILE A 18 -3.10 -11.14 6.33
C ILE A 18 -4.01 -11.69 5.21
N GLY A 19 -5.12 -12.32 5.58
CA GLY A 19 -6.16 -12.69 4.62
C GLY A 19 -6.95 -11.47 4.15
N VAL A 20 -7.29 -11.41 2.86
CA VAL A 20 -7.96 -10.24 2.27
C VAL A 20 -9.28 -9.89 2.97
N ALA A 21 -10.08 -10.90 3.34
CA ALA A 21 -11.33 -10.68 4.08
C ALA A 21 -11.09 -10.05 5.47
N ALA A 22 -10.09 -10.54 6.22
CA ALA A 22 -9.73 -9.99 7.53
C ALA A 22 -9.20 -8.55 7.41
N ALA A 23 -8.45 -8.25 6.36
CA ALA A 23 -8.02 -6.88 6.04
C ALA A 23 -9.24 -5.97 5.79
N ALA A 24 -10.17 -6.40 4.94
CA ALA A 24 -11.37 -5.64 4.59
C ALA A 24 -12.31 -5.43 5.79
N ALA A 25 -12.41 -6.42 6.66
CA ALA A 25 -13.17 -6.32 7.91
C ALA A 25 -12.48 -5.45 8.98
N GLY A 26 -11.23 -5.03 8.76
CA GLY A 26 -10.47 -4.24 9.72
C GLY A 26 -10.19 -4.99 11.01
N GLU A 27 -10.00 -6.32 10.94
CA GLU A 27 -9.76 -7.14 12.13
C GLU A 27 -8.53 -6.62 12.89
N PRO A 28 -8.58 -6.50 14.23
CA PRO A 28 -7.47 -5.94 15.01
C PRO A 28 -6.13 -6.67 14.77
N SER A 29 -6.18 -8.00 14.64
CA SER A 29 -4.99 -8.82 14.35
C SER A 29 -4.40 -8.55 12.96
N ALA A 30 -5.26 -8.25 11.97
CA ALA A 30 -4.85 -7.85 10.63
C ALA A 30 -4.19 -6.46 10.66
N LEU A 31 -4.79 -5.50 11.36
CA LEU A 31 -4.24 -4.15 11.49
C LEU A 31 -2.88 -4.16 12.19
N GLN A 32 -2.73 -4.95 13.25
CA GLN A 32 -1.44 -5.10 13.93
C GLN A 32 -0.35 -5.66 13.00
N LYS A 33 -0.65 -6.74 12.26
CA LYS A 33 0.30 -7.31 11.29
C LYS A 33 0.66 -6.32 10.19
N LEU A 34 -0.29 -5.51 9.75
CA LEU A 34 -0.06 -4.46 8.76
C LEU A 34 0.91 -3.41 9.31
N ASP A 35 0.67 -2.93 10.53
CA ASP A 35 1.52 -1.94 11.19
C ASP A 35 2.95 -2.47 11.38
N GLU A 36 3.11 -3.69 11.88
CA GLU A 36 4.42 -4.34 12.00
C GLU A 36 5.14 -4.46 10.65
N THR A 37 4.40 -4.75 9.59
CA THR A 37 4.95 -4.88 8.24
C THR A 37 5.40 -3.53 7.68
N ILE A 38 4.63 -2.46 7.92
CA ILE A 38 4.98 -1.09 7.53
C ILE A 38 6.24 -0.63 8.28
N ILE A 39 6.32 -0.90 9.59
CA ILE A 39 7.50 -0.58 10.40
C ILE A 39 8.74 -1.29 9.85
N LYS A 40 8.63 -2.58 9.49
CA LYS A 40 9.72 -3.34 8.87
C LYS A 40 10.11 -2.76 7.51
N ALA A 41 9.15 -2.44 6.64
CA ALA A 41 9.42 -1.81 5.35
C ALA A 41 10.18 -0.48 5.51
N ARG A 42 9.72 0.39 6.43
CA ARG A 42 10.36 1.69 6.69
C ARG A 42 11.76 1.54 7.28
N ASN A 43 11.90 0.74 8.33
CA ASN A 43 13.12 0.73 9.14
C ASN A 43 14.20 -0.23 8.58
N ILE A 44 13.80 -1.33 7.95
CA ILE A 44 14.72 -2.36 7.42
C ILE A 44 14.99 -2.13 5.94
N ASP A 45 13.94 -1.92 5.12
CA ASP A 45 14.13 -1.71 3.68
C ASP A 45 14.46 -0.25 3.34
N GLY A 46 14.34 0.65 4.32
CA GLY A 46 14.54 2.08 4.11
C GLY A 46 13.41 2.77 3.36
N ALA A 47 12.22 2.13 3.27
CA ALA A 47 11.09 2.66 2.52
C ALA A 47 10.69 4.05 3.02
N LYS A 48 10.62 5.01 2.09
CA LYS A 48 10.16 6.39 2.36
C LYS A 48 8.70 6.61 2.02
N VAL A 49 8.10 5.65 1.31
CA VAL A 49 6.69 5.62 0.92
C VAL A 49 6.23 4.17 0.97
N ILE A 50 4.97 3.95 1.34
CA ILE A 50 4.33 2.62 1.32
C ILE A 50 3.24 2.60 0.26
N ILE A 51 3.13 1.51 -0.49
CA ILE A 51 1.97 1.24 -1.36
C ILE A 51 1.19 0.08 -0.75
N LEU A 52 -0.10 0.27 -0.48
CA LEU A 52 -0.98 -0.80 -0.03
C LEU A 52 -1.31 -1.69 -1.22
N GLY A 53 -0.84 -2.93 -1.20
CA GLY A 53 -0.93 -3.86 -2.34
C GLY A 53 -2.22 -4.69 -2.44
N SER A 54 -3.28 -4.34 -1.71
CA SER A 54 -4.52 -5.12 -1.68
C SER A 54 -5.75 -4.22 -1.58
N GLY A 55 -6.81 -4.54 -2.33
CA GLY A 55 -8.10 -3.85 -2.22
C GLY A 55 -8.77 -4.01 -0.84
N GLY A 56 -8.44 -5.06 -0.09
CA GLY A 56 -8.91 -5.21 1.30
C GLY A 56 -8.31 -4.17 2.26
N LEU A 57 -7.34 -3.36 1.82
CA LEU A 57 -6.73 -2.29 2.60
C LEU A 57 -7.20 -0.90 2.15
N ALA A 58 -8.16 -0.82 1.23
CA ALA A 58 -8.63 0.44 0.68
C ALA A 58 -9.18 1.37 1.79
N GLY A 59 -8.93 2.66 1.67
CA GLY A 59 -9.34 3.70 2.62
C GLY A 59 -8.44 3.83 3.86
N GLN A 60 -7.38 3.02 4.01
CA GLN A 60 -6.49 3.06 5.18
C GLN A 60 -5.31 4.04 5.04
N ALA A 61 -5.05 4.55 3.83
CA ALA A 61 -3.85 5.33 3.52
C ALA A 61 -3.65 6.57 4.41
N GLU A 62 -4.69 7.39 4.60
CA GLU A 62 -4.57 8.60 5.41
C GLU A 62 -4.24 8.28 6.88
N ARG A 63 -4.97 7.31 7.47
CA ARG A 63 -4.75 6.86 8.84
C ARG A 63 -3.32 6.34 9.03
N LEU A 64 -2.86 5.50 8.12
CA LEU A 64 -1.52 4.90 8.18
C LEU A 64 -0.42 5.93 7.91
N THR A 65 -0.66 6.92 7.05
CA THR A 65 0.26 8.04 6.82
C THR A 65 0.47 8.83 8.12
N LYS A 66 -0.62 9.18 8.82
CA LYS A 66 -0.54 9.87 10.12
C LYS A 66 0.19 9.02 11.17
N LEU A 67 -0.11 7.72 11.21
CA LEU A 67 0.46 6.81 12.20
C LEU A 67 1.97 6.57 12.01
N HIS A 68 2.41 6.39 10.76
CA HIS A 68 3.77 5.98 10.45
C HIS A 68 4.68 7.13 10.00
N GLY A 69 4.15 8.34 9.84
CA GLY A 69 4.93 9.54 9.52
C GLY A 69 5.61 9.51 8.15
N ILE A 70 5.19 8.60 7.27
CA ILE A 70 5.62 8.51 5.88
C ILE A 70 4.40 8.37 4.97
N PRO A 71 4.43 8.87 3.72
CA PRO A 71 3.31 8.72 2.80
C PRO A 71 2.91 7.26 2.59
N VAL A 72 1.62 7.01 2.65
CA VAL A 72 1.01 5.72 2.29
C VAL A 72 0.06 5.94 1.12
N ILE A 73 0.22 5.15 0.07
CA ILE A 73 -0.57 5.20 -1.17
C ILE A 73 -1.55 4.02 -1.15
N ASP A 74 -2.83 4.32 -1.27
CA ASP A 74 -3.87 3.35 -1.58
C ASP A 74 -3.85 3.04 -3.09
N CYS A 75 -3.68 1.77 -3.46
CA CYS A 75 -3.59 1.38 -4.87
C CYS A 75 -4.91 1.55 -5.61
N ILE A 76 -6.06 1.43 -4.95
CA ILE A 76 -7.38 1.61 -5.56
C ILE A 76 -7.63 3.09 -5.82
N GLU A 77 -7.36 3.94 -4.83
CA GLU A 77 -7.48 5.40 -4.99
C GLU A 77 -6.54 5.91 -6.08
N ALA A 78 -5.28 5.48 -6.07
CA ALA A 78 -4.29 5.86 -7.08
C ALA A 78 -4.73 5.43 -8.48
N ALA A 79 -5.24 4.19 -8.64
CA ALA A 79 -5.72 3.70 -9.92
C ALA A 79 -6.91 4.52 -10.45
N ILE A 80 -7.89 4.85 -9.60
CA ILE A 80 -9.04 5.68 -9.98
C ILE A 80 -8.58 7.06 -10.46
N ARG A 81 -7.68 7.71 -9.72
CA ARG A 81 -7.15 9.04 -10.08
C ARG A 81 -6.40 8.99 -11.42
N VAL A 82 -5.58 7.97 -11.65
CA VAL A 82 -4.86 7.79 -12.91
C VAL A 82 -5.83 7.54 -14.07
N ALA A 83 -6.85 6.71 -13.88
CA ALA A 83 -7.86 6.44 -14.92
C ALA A 83 -8.66 7.70 -15.28
N ASP A 84 -9.08 8.49 -14.28
CA ASP A 84 -9.76 9.77 -14.50
C ASP A 84 -8.87 10.76 -15.28
N MET A 85 -7.59 10.88 -14.91
CA MET A 85 -6.62 11.70 -15.64
C MET A 85 -6.44 11.22 -17.08
N ALA A 86 -6.27 9.91 -17.29
CA ALA A 86 -6.12 9.33 -18.63
C ALA A 86 -7.36 9.59 -19.51
N SER A 87 -8.57 9.45 -18.94
CA SER A 87 -9.83 9.70 -19.65
C SER A 87 -9.95 11.15 -20.15
N LYS A 88 -9.41 12.11 -19.39
CA LYS A 88 -9.43 13.54 -19.72
C LYS A 88 -8.38 13.92 -20.76
N LEU A 89 -7.27 13.19 -20.82
CA LEU A 89 -6.17 13.43 -21.74
C LEU A 89 -6.41 12.89 -23.17
N LYS A 90 -7.54 12.20 -23.43
CA LYS A 90 -7.85 11.54 -24.72
C LYS A 90 -6.70 10.68 -25.23
N LEU A 91 -6.06 9.92 -24.34
CA LEU A 91 -5.16 8.83 -24.71
C LEU A 91 -5.94 7.65 -25.29
#